data_AF-A0A837FC98-F1
#
_entry.id   AF-A0A837FC98-F1
#
_cell.length_a   1.000
_cell.length_b   1.000
_cell.length_c   1.000
_cell.angle_alpha   90.00
_cell.angle_beta   90.00
_cell.angle_gamma   90.00
#
_symmetry.space_group_name_H-M   'P 1'
#
loop_
_entity.id
_entity.type
_entity.pdbx_description
1 polymer ?
#
loop_
_entity_poly.entity_id
_entity_poly.type
_entity_poly.pdbx_seq_one_letter_code
_entity_poly.pdbx_strand_id
1 'polypeptide(L)'
;MSQELEFSLHPPVWPAIVYFVVSVAIFFLLYLGKLKVNRLHKYPLFIAYMVFVIAVAAVQINIFANGYEFVRSFLHIDFDPYRYDSVYWGSLFFSIIYLLALPRNKF
;
A
#
# COMPACT_ATOMS: atom_id res chain seq x y z
N MET A 1 5.29 36.62 -15.21
CA MET A 1 4.93 35.55 -16.16
C MET A 1 5.92 34.39 -15.99
N SER A 2 5.98 33.83 -14.78
CA SER A 2 6.99 32.86 -14.34
C SER A 2 6.41 31.86 -13.33
N GLN A 3 5.50 32.30 -12.44
CA GLN A 3 4.79 31.41 -11.50
C GLN A 3 3.82 30.42 -12.17
N GLU A 4 3.17 30.77 -13.29
CA GLU A 4 2.26 29.83 -13.97
C GLU A 4 2.99 28.71 -14.72
N LEU A 5 4.26 28.94 -15.09
CA LEU A 5 5.09 27.94 -15.75
C LEU A 5 5.64 26.92 -14.75
N GLU A 6 5.96 27.36 -13.51
CA GLU A 6 6.33 26.45 -12.42
C GLU A 6 5.14 25.62 -11.94
N PHE A 7 3.93 26.19 -11.90
CA PHE A 7 2.72 25.44 -11.53
C PHE A 7 2.34 24.36 -12.54
N SER A 8 2.74 24.53 -13.81
CA SER A 8 2.52 23.54 -14.88
C SER A 8 3.54 22.39 -14.87
N LEU A 9 4.63 22.51 -14.12
CA LEU A 9 5.67 21.49 -13.97
C LEU A 9 5.42 20.54 -12.81
N HIS A 10 4.54 20.91 -11.87
CA HIS A 10 4.17 20.02 -10.77
C HIS A 10 3.09 19.04 -11.23
N PRO A 11 3.35 17.72 -11.19
CA PRO A 11 2.32 16.75 -11.47
C PRO A 11 1.17 16.93 -10.44
N PRO A 12 -0.09 16.74 -10.86
CA PRO A 12 -1.24 17.06 -10.01
C PRO A 12 -1.14 16.30 -8.68
N VAL A 13 -1.32 16.97 -7.54
CA VAL A 13 -1.09 16.34 -6.22
C VAL A 13 -2.19 15.31 -5.87
N TRP A 14 -3.34 15.40 -6.54
CA TRP A 14 -4.54 14.60 -6.26
C TRP A 14 -4.32 13.07 -6.30
N PRO A 15 -3.64 12.49 -7.30
CA PRO A 15 -3.42 11.04 -7.36
C PRO A 15 -2.55 10.52 -6.21
N ALA A 16 -1.57 11.31 -5.75
CA ALA A 16 -0.78 10.96 -4.58
C ALA A 16 -1.64 10.96 -3.30
N ILE A 17 -2.52 11.94 -3.13
CA ILE A 17 -3.45 11.99 -1.98
C ILE A 17 -4.37 10.76 -1.98
N VAL A 18 -4.95 10.41 -3.13
CA VAL A 18 -5.79 9.21 -3.27
C VAL A 18 -5.01 7.95 -2.90
N TYR A 19 -3.76 7.83 -3.37
CA TYR A 19 -2.88 6.71 -3.02
C TYR A 19 -2.68 6.57 -1.50
N PHE A 20 -2.42 7.68 -0.80
CA PHE A 20 -2.26 7.67 0.65
C PHE A 20 -3.54 7.30 1.38
N VAL A 21 -4.69 7.87 0.97
CA VAL A 21 -5.99 7.56 1.56
C VAL A 21 -6.33 6.07 1.40
N VAL A 22 -6.10 5.51 0.21
CA VAL A 22 -6.33 4.09 -0.07
C VAL A 22 -5.38 3.22 0.76
N SER A 23 -4.09 3.56 0.85
CA SER A 23 -3.12 2.79 1.64
C SER A 23 -3.46 2.79 3.14
N VAL A 24 -3.89 3.94 3.68
CA VAL A 24 -4.39 4.04 5.06
C VAL A 24 -5.64 3.19 5.26
N ALA A 25 -6.61 3.25 4.34
CA ALA A 25 -7.83 2.45 4.42
C ALA A 25 -7.53 0.95 4.40
N ILE A 26 -6.62 0.50 3.53
CA ILE A 26 -6.16 -0.90 3.47
C ILE A 26 -5.50 -1.29 4.80
N PHE A 27 -4.64 -0.45 5.37
CA PHE A 27 -4.03 -0.74 6.67
C PHE A 27 -5.07 -0.96 7.77
N PHE A 28 -6.07 -0.09 7.85
CA PHE A 28 -7.16 -0.25 8.83
C PHE A 28 -7.95 -1.54 8.61
N LEU A 29 -8.25 -1.89 7.35
CA LEU A 29 -8.90 -3.16 7.02
C LEU A 29 -8.06 -4.37 7.44
N LEU A 30 -6.75 -4.34 7.18
CA LEU A 30 -5.82 -5.39 7.63
C LEU A 30 -5.71 -5.44 9.17
N TYR A 31 -5.79 -4.31 9.85
CA TYR A 31 -5.78 -4.28 11.30
C TYR A 31 -7.06 -4.88 11.89
N LEU A 32 -8.23 -4.55 11.34
CA LEU A 32 -9.51 -5.13 11.75
C LEU A 32 -9.60 -6.62 11.46
N GLY A 33 -9.07 -7.06 10.31
CA GLY A 33 -8.97 -8.47 9.95
C GLY A 33 -8.14 -9.26 10.96
N LYS A 34 -6.98 -8.71 11.37
CA LYS A 34 -6.14 -9.28 12.43
C LYS A 34 -6.91 -9.50 13.74
N LEU A 35 -7.71 -8.53 14.18
CA LEU A 35 -8.50 -8.65 15.41
C LEU A 35 -9.53 -9.79 15.31
N LYS A 36 -10.20 -9.92 14.17
CA LYS A 36 -11.16 -11.01 13.93
C LYS A 36 -10.47 -12.38 13.90
N VAL A 37 -9.37 -12.51 13.18
CA VAL A 37 -8.62 -13.78 13.05
C VAL A 37 -8.07 -14.23 14.41
N ASN A 38 -7.53 -13.30 15.20
CA ASN A 38 -7.08 -13.58 16.56
C ASN A 38 -8.22 -14.01 17.48
N ARG A 39 -9.45 -13.50 17.29
CA ARG A 39 -10.61 -13.89 18.09
C ARG A 39 -11.13 -15.29 17.74
N LEU A 40 -11.10 -15.63 16.45
CA LEU A 40 -11.67 -16.88 15.92
C LEU A 40 -10.89 -18.13 16.33
N HIS A 41 -9.64 -17.99 16.76
CA HIS A 41 -8.79 -19.10 17.18
C HIS A 41 -8.83 -20.31 16.22
N LYS A 42 -8.72 -20.07 14.89
CA LYS A 42 -8.55 -21.15 13.90
C LYS A 42 -7.16 -21.08 13.25
N TYR A 43 -6.36 -22.12 13.44
CA TYR A 43 -5.02 -22.24 12.85
C TYR A 43 -4.95 -22.10 11.31
N PRO A 44 -5.83 -22.73 10.50
CA PRO A 44 -5.78 -22.54 9.05
C PRO A 44 -6.14 -21.11 8.62
N LEU A 45 -7.04 -20.46 9.35
CA LEU A 45 -7.42 -19.07 9.09
C LEU A 45 -6.27 -18.11 9.43
N PHE A 46 -5.49 -18.43 10.47
CA PHE A 46 -4.28 -17.69 10.83
C PHE A 46 -3.24 -17.71 9.70
N ILE A 47 -2.94 -18.89 9.16
CA ILE A 47 -1.98 -19.04 8.06
C ILE A 47 -2.47 -18.30 6.81
N ALA A 48 -3.73 -18.53 6.41
CA ALA A 48 -4.31 -17.88 5.24
C ALA A 48 -4.25 -16.35 5.35
N TYR A 49 -4.56 -15.81 6.54
CA TYR A 49 -4.50 -14.38 6.80
C TYR A 49 -3.06 -13.84 6.81
N MET A 50 -2.11 -14.59 7.36
CA MET A 50 -0.70 -14.23 7.34
C MET A 50 -0.18 -14.11 5.90
N VAL A 51 -0.47 -15.11 5.06
CA VAL A 51 -0.10 -15.10 3.64
C VAL A 51 -0.76 -13.93 2.91
N PHE A 52 -2.04 -13.65 3.22
CA PHE A 52 -2.74 -12.50 2.65
C PHE A 52 -2.09 -11.16 3.01
N VAL A 53 -1.76 -10.92 4.28
CA VAL A 53 -1.06 -9.70 4.72
C VAL A 53 0.29 -9.56 4.01
N ILE A 54 1.05 -10.65 3.88
CA ILE A 54 2.33 -10.66 3.17
C ILE A 54 2.14 -10.33 1.69
N ALA A 55 1.14 -10.89 1.03
CA ALA A 55 0.83 -10.59 -0.37
C ALA A 55 0.51 -9.10 -0.57
N VAL A 56 -0.28 -8.50 0.33
CA VAL A 56 -0.60 -7.07 0.26
C VAL A 56 0.63 -6.19 0.54
N ALA A 57 1.50 -6.58 1.48
CA ALA A 57 2.77 -5.90 1.70
C ALA A 57 3.71 -6.03 0.48
N ALA A 58 3.72 -7.19 -0.19
CA ALA A 58 4.48 -7.41 -1.41
C ALA A 58 4.01 -6.51 -2.55
N VAL A 59 2.71 -6.23 -2.66
CA VAL A 59 2.19 -5.23 -3.62
C VAL A 59 2.83 -3.86 -3.37
N GLN A 60 2.92 -3.41 -2.12
CA GLN A 60 3.56 -2.14 -1.76
C GLN A 60 5.06 -2.12 -2.08
N ILE A 61 5.78 -3.23 -1.82
CA ILE A 61 7.19 -3.37 -2.21
C ILE A 61 7.37 -3.36 -3.74
N ASN A 62 6.45 -3.96 -4.49
CA ASN A 62 6.51 -3.95 -5.95
C ASN A 62 6.21 -2.56 -6.53
N ILE A 63 5.32 -1.79 -5.90
CA ILE A 63 5.11 -0.37 -6.24
C ILE A 63 6.39 0.43 -5.98
N PHE A 64 7.12 0.15 -4.90
CA PHE A 64 8.43 0.76 -4.65
C PHE A 64 9.47 0.35 -5.70
N ALA A 65 9.62 -0.95 -5.96
CA ALA A 65 10.71 -1.49 -6.78
C ALA A 65 10.50 -1.30 -8.29
N ASN A 66 9.29 -1.52 -8.78
CA ASN A 66 8.95 -1.53 -10.21
C ASN A 66 8.07 -0.34 -10.64
N GLY A 67 7.51 0.40 -9.68
CA GLY A 67 6.74 1.64 -9.92
C GLY A 67 5.69 1.51 -11.00
N TYR A 68 5.82 2.33 -12.05
CA TYR A 68 4.84 2.45 -13.13
C TYR A 68 4.60 1.13 -13.88
N GLU A 69 5.63 0.31 -14.10
CA GLU A 69 5.46 -0.95 -14.84
C GLU A 69 4.57 -1.94 -14.09
N PHE A 70 4.70 -2.01 -12.77
CA PHE A 70 3.85 -2.87 -11.94
C PHE A 70 2.43 -2.32 -11.82
N VAL A 71 2.26 -1.02 -11.59
CA VAL A 71 0.93 -0.41 -11.47
C VAL A 71 0.15 -0.50 -12.79
N ARG A 72 0.81 -0.30 -13.93
CA ARG A 72 0.17 -0.42 -15.24
C ARG A 72 -0.08 -1.86 -15.64
N SER A 73 0.87 -2.78 -15.43
CA SER A 73 0.75 -4.15 -15.95
C SER A 73 -0.04 -5.08 -15.03
N PHE A 74 0.10 -4.92 -13.70
CA PHE A 74 -0.56 -5.79 -12.73
C PHE A 74 -1.87 -5.19 -12.24
N LEU A 75 -1.87 -3.90 -11.87
CA LEU A 75 -3.06 -3.22 -11.36
C LEU A 75 -3.94 -2.61 -12.48
N HIS A 76 -3.44 -2.51 -13.71
CA HIS A 76 -4.13 -1.88 -14.85
C HIS A 76 -4.54 -0.42 -14.55
N ILE A 77 -3.76 0.28 -13.73
CA ILE A 77 -4.01 1.68 -13.36
C ILE A 77 -2.96 2.55 -14.08
N ASP A 78 -3.40 3.58 -14.80
CA ASP A 78 -2.51 4.61 -15.36
C ASP A 78 -2.12 5.63 -14.27
N PHE A 79 -1.31 5.16 -13.31
CA PHE A 79 -0.73 5.99 -12.26
C PHE A 79 0.77 5.73 -12.21
N ASP A 80 1.55 6.81 -12.34
CA ASP A 80 3.01 6.77 -12.31
C ASP A 80 3.53 7.18 -10.92
N PRO A 81 3.98 6.22 -10.09
CA PRO A 81 4.49 6.48 -8.74
C PRO A 81 5.82 7.24 -8.76
N TYR A 82 6.63 7.11 -9.81
CA TYR A 82 7.95 7.74 -9.89
C TYR A 82 7.87 9.26 -10.07
N ARG A 83 6.71 9.79 -10.45
CA ARG A 83 6.47 11.24 -10.53
C ARG A 83 6.34 11.88 -9.15
N TYR A 84 6.21 11.10 -8.08
CA TYR A 84 6.05 11.59 -6.72
C TYR A 84 7.00 10.88 -5.75
N ASP A 85 8.07 11.57 -5.32
CA ASP A 85 8.98 11.05 -4.29
C ASP A 85 8.25 10.62 -3.01
N SER A 86 7.17 11.33 -2.66
CA SER A 86 6.33 11.00 -1.51
C SER A 86 5.66 9.64 -1.65
N VAL A 87 5.19 9.27 -2.84
CA VAL A 87 4.54 7.98 -3.12
C VAL A 87 5.58 6.87 -3.14
N TYR A 88 6.75 7.13 -3.72
CA TYR A 88 7.87 6.19 -3.69
C TYR A 88 8.25 5.83 -2.26
N TRP A 89 8.61 6.79 -1.41
CA TRP A 89 8.94 6.53 -0.01
C TRP A 89 7.74 6.05 0.82
N GLY A 90 6.54 6.53 0.50
CA GLY A 90 5.28 6.12 1.11
C GLY A 90 4.99 4.63 0.90
N SER A 91 5.23 4.11 -0.31
CA SER A 91 5.04 2.69 -0.62
C SER A 91 5.95 1.78 0.22
N LEU A 92 7.21 2.17 0.40
CA LEU A 92 8.14 1.48 1.29
C LEU A 92 7.65 1.54 2.75
N PHE A 93 7.26 2.72 3.22
CA PHE A 93 6.74 2.90 4.58
C PHE A 93 5.50 2.03 4.85
N PHE A 94 4.52 2.02 3.94
CA PHE A 94 3.32 1.17 4.07
C PHE A 94 3.65 -0.32 3.98
N SER A 95 4.60 -0.73 3.15
CA SER A 95 5.02 -2.14 3.12
C SER A 95 5.48 -2.64 4.47
N ILE A 96 6.24 -1.83 5.22
CA ILE A 96 6.74 -2.15 6.55
C ILE A 96 5.59 -2.11 7.56
N ILE A 97 4.76 -1.07 7.52
CA ILE A 97 3.64 -0.92 8.46
C ILE A 97 2.61 -2.03 8.31
N TYR A 98 2.34 -2.52 7.10
CA TYR A 98 1.39 -3.61 6.87
C TYR A 98 1.82 -4.90 7.60
N LEU A 99 3.13 -5.10 7.83
CA LEU A 99 3.61 -6.23 8.63
C LEU A 99 3.17 -6.16 10.10
N LEU A 100 2.86 -4.96 10.63
CA LEU A 100 2.26 -4.83 11.97
C LEU A 100 0.85 -5.41 12.04
N ALA A 101 0.17 -5.55 10.89
CA ALA A 101 -1.12 -6.22 10.79
C ALA A 101 -0.99 -7.76 10.73
N LEU A 102 0.22 -8.32 10.82
CA LEU A 102 0.38 -9.77 10.97
C LEU A 102 -0.28 -10.25 12.28
N PRO A 103 -1.02 -11.37 12.21
CA PRO A 103 -1.62 -11.98 13.40
C PRO A 103 -0.52 -12.54 14.30
N ARG A 104 -0.73 -12.52 15.62
CA ARG A 104 0.24 -13.09 16.57
C ARG A 104 -0.12 -14.55 16.79
N ASN A 105 0.87 -15.44 16.78
CA ASN A 105 0.62 -16.83 17.10
C ASN A 105 0.22 -16.93 18.58
N LYS A 106 -1.05 -17.24 18.83
CA LYS A 106 -1.61 -17.53 20.17
C LYS A 106 -2.24 -18.94 20.21
N PHE A 107 -1.88 -19.76 19.23
CA PHE A 107 -2.31 -21.15 19.07
C PHE A 107 -1.35 -22.10 19.77
#